data_AF-A0A6A5ALV9-F1
#
_entry.id   AF-A0A6A5ALV9-F1
#
_cell.length_a   1.000
_cell.length_b   1.000
_cell.length_c   1.000
_cell.angle_alpha   90.00
_cell.angle_beta   90.00
_cell.angle_gamma   90.00
#
_symmetry.space_group_name_H-M   'P 1'
#
loop_
_entity.id
_entity.type
_entity.pdbx_description
1 polymer ?
#
loop_
_entity_poly.entity_id
_entity_poly.type
_entity_poly.pdbx_seq_one_letter_code
_entity_poly.pdbx_strand_id
1 'polypeptide(L)'
;MEIRYVIILLLAVSRAYGQQKLRDEQVKETINQKLIESGEKERLKEILRQKLVECGWRDEMRMYCKELIKTKGIDQITVDDLVDEITPKGRSSVPDSIKADMLERIRLFLEASS
;
A
#
# COMPACT_ATOMS: atom_id res chain seq x y z
N MET A 1 -6.04 -31.23 -34.77
CA MET A 1 -4.99 -30.17 -34.77
C MET A 1 -5.32 -29.00 -33.84
N GLU A 2 -6.60 -28.73 -33.56
CA GLU A 2 -7.11 -27.68 -32.66
C GLU A 2 -6.51 -27.67 -31.23
N ILE A 3 -6.50 -28.83 -30.54
CA ILE A 3 -6.11 -28.91 -29.11
C ILE A 3 -4.64 -28.49 -28.87
N ARG A 4 -3.75 -28.85 -29.79
CA ARG A 4 -2.32 -28.48 -29.69
C ARG A 4 -2.12 -26.97 -29.81
N TYR A 5 -2.92 -26.30 -30.63
CA TYR A 5 -2.87 -24.85 -30.83
C TYR A 5 -3.34 -24.11 -29.58
N VAL A 6 -4.41 -24.60 -28.94
CA VAL A 6 -4.95 -24.03 -27.69
C VAL A 6 -3.95 -24.14 -26.54
N ILE A 7 -3.28 -25.29 -26.39
CA ILE A 7 -2.26 -25.48 -25.33
C ILE A 7 -1.06 -24.54 -25.56
N ILE A 8 -0.59 -24.39 -26.80
CA ILE A 8 0.52 -23.48 -27.13
C ILE A 8 0.14 -22.02 -26.84
N LEU A 9 -1.09 -21.60 -27.19
CA LEU A 9 -1.59 -20.25 -26.90
C LEU A 9 -1.70 -19.98 -25.39
N LEU A 10 -2.25 -20.91 -24.61
CA LEU A 10 -2.37 -20.76 -23.16
C LEU A 10 -0.99 -20.64 -22.47
N LEU A 11 -0.01 -21.45 -22.90
CA LEU A 11 1.37 -21.36 -22.38
C LEU A 11 2.03 -20.04 -22.78
N ALA A 12 1.81 -19.57 -24.01
CA ALA A 12 2.33 -18.28 -24.47
C ALA A 12 1.72 -17.11 -23.67
N VAL A 13 0.41 -17.13 -23.40
CA VAL A 13 -0.28 -16.14 -22.58
C VAL A 13 0.20 -16.16 -21.14
N SER A 14 0.30 -17.34 -20.52
CA SER A 14 0.81 -17.49 -19.15
C SER A 14 2.26 -16.98 -19.03
N ARG A 15 3.11 -17.29 -20.03
CA ARG A 15 4.48 -16.78 -20.10
C ARG A 15 4.55 -15.27 -20.27
N ALA A 16 3.72 -14.71 -21.16
CA ALA A 16 3.64 -13.26 -21.38
C ALA A 16 3.18 -12.53 -20.10
N TYR A 17 2.18 -13.08 -19.40
CA TYR A 17 1.72 -12.58 -18.11
C TYR A 17 2.84 -12.63 -17.05
N GLY A 18 3.58 -13.75 -16.97
CA GLY A 18 4.73 -13.87 -16.07
C GLY A 18 5.83 -12.86 -16.37
N GLN A 19 6.15 -12.64 -17.65
CA GLN A 19 7.14 -11.63 -18.06
C GLN A 19 6.68 -10.20 -17.78
N GLN A 20 5.40 -9.89 -17.97
CA GLN A 20 4.85 -8.57 -17.63
C GLN A 20 4.93 -8.33 -16.13
N LYS A 21 4.53 -9.30 -15.31
CA LYS A 21 4.63 -9.22 -13.85
C LYS A 21 6.06 -8.94 -13.38
N LEU A 22 7.04 -9.64 -13.94
CA LEU A 22 8.46 -9.42 -13.61
C LEU A 22 8.93 -8.01 -13.98
N ARG A 23 8.53 -7.48 -15.14
CA ARG A 23 8.83 -6.10 -15.53
C ARG A 23 8.18 -5.09 -14.58
N ASP A 24 6.93 -5.31 -14.22
CA ASP A 24 6.22 -4.43 -13.28
C ASP A 24 6.88 -4.41 -11.90
N GLU A 25 7.37 -5.57 -11.44
CA GLU A 25 8.14 -5.70 -10.19
C GLU A 25 9.48 -4.94 -10.27
N GLN A 26 10.23 -5.09 -11.38
CA GLN A 26 11.48 -4.36 -11.61
C GLN A 26 11.29 -2.84 -11.65
N VAL A 27 10.22 -2.37 -12.29
CA VAL A 27 9.89 -0.94 -12.33
C VAL A 27 9.55 -0.42 -10.94
N LYS A 28 8.75 -1.17 -10.16
CA LYS A 28 8.41 -0.81 -8.77
C LYS A 28 9.65 -0.74 -7.89
N GLU A 29 10.57 -1.69 -8.02
CA GLU A 29 11.80 -1.72 -7.26
C GLU A 29 12.69 -0.51 -7.59
N THR A 30 12.85 -0.22 -8.88
CA THR A 30 13.62 0.96 -9.36
C THR A 30 13.04 2.27 -8.82
N ILE A 31 11.72 2.43 -8.87
CA ILE A 31 11.02 3.60 -8.31
C ILE A 31 11.25 3.71 -6.79
N ASN A 32 11.08 2.60 -6.06
CA ASN A 32 11.26 2.60 -4.62
C ASN A 32 12.72 2.92 -4.23
N GLN A 33 13.70 2.40 -4.97
CA GLN A 33 15.11 2.70 -4.73
C GLN A 33 15.38 4.20 -4.91
N LYS A 34 14.89 4.78 -6.01
CA LYS A 34 15.03 6.21 -6.29
C LYS A 34 14.41 7.10 -5.21
N LEU A 35 13.23 6.72 -4.71
CA LEU A 35 12.55 7.42 -3.61
C LEU A 35 13.32 7.32 -2.29
N ILE A 36 14.00 6.20 -2.04
CA ILE A 36 14.82 6.01 -0.84
C ILE A 36 16.08 6.86 -0.92
N GLU A 37 16.83 6.74 -2.00
CA GLU A 37 18.14 7.39 -2.17
C GLU A 37 18.03 8.92 -2.21
N SER A 38 16.94 9.46 -2.75
CA SER A 38 16.68 10.91 -2.73
C SER A 38 16.18 11.44 -1.39
N GLY A 39 15.84 10.56 -0.43
CA GLY A 39 15.16 10.93 0.82
C GLY A 39 13.68 11.27 0.65
N GLU A 40 13.16 11.24 -0.57
CA GLU A 40 11.77 11.60 -0.88
C GLU A 40 10.76 10.69 -0.18
N LYS A 41 11.10 9.42 0.01
CA LYS A 41 10.27 8.46 0.75
C LYS A 41 9.95 8.94 2.16
N GLU A 42 10.93 9.50 2.86
CA GLU A 42 10.74 9.97 4.23
C GLU A 42 9.93 11.28 4.25
N ARG A 43 10.16 12.17 3.27
CA ARG A 43 9.35 13.37 3.08
C ARG A 43 7.88 13.03 2.82
N LEU A 44 7.60 12.07 1.93
CA LEU A 44 6.25 11.61 1.62
C LEU A 44 5.58 10.94 2.82
N LYS A 45 6.33 10.18 3.63
CA LYS A 45 5.82 9.60 4.88
C LYS A 45 5.39 10.67 5.87
N GLU A 46 6.18 11.73 6.05
CA GLU A 46 5.83 12.82 6.97
C GLU A 46 4.60 13.59 6.49
N ILE A 47 4.51 13.88 5.19
CA ILE A 47 3.31 14.51 4.60
C ILE A 47 2.07 13.64 4.81
N LEU A 48 2.16 12.33 4.55
CA LEU A 48 1.05 11.41 4.78
C LEU A 48 0.66 11.38 6.26
N ARG A 49 1.63 11.33 7.17
CA ARG A 49 1.40 11.35 8.62
C ARG A 49 0.64 12.61 9.04
N GLN A 50 1.05 13.78 8.56
CA GLN A 50 0.39 15.06 8.84
C GLN A 50 -1.06 15.05 8.34
N LYS A 51 -1.28 14.64 7.09
CA LYS A 51 -2.64 14.54 6.51
C LYS A 51 -3.56 13.59 7.28
N LEU A 52 -3.04 12.45 7.73
CA LEU A 52 -3.80 11.49 8.55
C LEU A 52 -4.11 12.01 9.96
N VAL A 53 -3.30 12.92 10.49
CA VAL A 53 -3.61 13.63 11.74
C VAL A 53 -4.68 14.69 11.48
N GLU A 54 -4.48 15.53 10.47
CA GLU A 54 -5.37 16.65 10.13
C GLU A 54 -6.78 16.21 9.76
N CYS A 55 -6.93 15.09 9.05
CA CYS A 55 -8.25 14.56 8.70
C CYS A 55 -8.93 13.76 9.84
N GLY A 56 -8.27 13.65 11.00
CA GLY A 56 -8.79 12.95 12.18
C GLY A 56 -8.63 11.43 12.16
N TRP A 57 -8.03 10.84 11.10
CA TRP A 57 -7.84 9.38 10.99
C TRP A 57 -7.07 8.80 12.18
N ARG A 58 -6.02 9.49 12.64
CA ARG A 58 -5.22 9.03 13.79
C ARG A 58 -6.06 8.91 15.06
N ASP A 59 -6.95 9.86 15.29
CA ASP A 59 -7.81 9.86 16.48
C ASP A 59 -8.93 8.82 16.36
N GLU A 60 -9.52 8.64 15.17
CA GLU A 60 -10.46 7.55 14.88
C GLU A 60 -9.81 6.19 15.20
N MET A 61 -8.60 5.93 14.70
CA MET A 61 -7.91 4.66 14.95
C MET A 61 -7.61 4.49 16.44
N ARG A 62 -7.16 5.53 17.12
CA ARG A 62 -6.90 5.48 18.57
C ARG A 62 -8.16 5.16 19.36
N MET A 63 -9.31 5.73 19.00
CA MET A 63 -10.59 5.42 19.65
C MET A 63 -11.00 3.97 19.40
N TYR A 64 -10.86 3.50 18.15
CA TYR A 64 -11.15 2.12 17.79
C TYR A 64 -10.27 1.12 18.56
N CYS A 65 -8.96 1.38 18.70
CA CYS A 65 -8.06 0.58 19.54
C CYS A 65 -8.58 0.46 20.98
N LYS A 66 -9.01 1.59 21.57
CA LYS A 66 -9.48 1.62 22.96
C LYS A 66 -10.75 0.81 23.15
N GLU A 67 -11.69 0.89 22.22
CA GLU A 67 -12.92 0.11 22.26
C GLU A 67 -12.65 -1.39 22.10
N LEU A 68 -11.69 -1.79 21.26
CA LEU A 68 -11.26 -3.19 21.13
C LEU A 68 -10.67 -3.72 22.45
N ILE A 69 -9.75 -2.97 23.07
CA ILE A 69 -9.14 -3.35 24.36
C ILE A 69 -10.23 -3.47 25.44
N LYS A 70 -11.16 -2.52 25.48
CA LYS A 70 -12.28 -2.53 26.45
C LYS A 70 -13.21 -3.73 26.24
N THR A 71 -13.49 -4.08 24.99
CA THR A 71 -14.42 -5.16 24.63
C THR A 71 -13.80 -6.54 24.85
N LYS A 72 -12.53 -6.74 24.49
CA LYS A 72 -11.84 -8.03 24.65
C LYS A 72 -11.27 -8.23 26.06
N GLY A 73 -10.99 -7.14 26.79
CA GLY A 73 -10.31 -7.17 28.08
C GLY A 73 -8.80 -7.03 27.92
N ILE A 74 -8.18 -6.16 28.74
CA ILE A 74 -6.76 -5.80 28.62
C ILE A 74 -5.82 -6.99 28.81
N ASP A 75 -6.19 -7.95 29.65
CA ASP A 75 -5.37 -9.13 29.95
C ASP A 75 -5.52 -10.25 28.89
N GLN A 76 -6.43 -10.08 27.94
CA GLN A 76 -6.80 -11.11 26.95
C GLN A 76 -6.39 -10.75 25.51
N ILE A 77 -5.78 -9.59 25.31
CA ILE A 77 -5.46 -9.07 23.97
C ILE A 77 -3.97 -8.73 23.87
N THR A 78 -3.31 -9.25 22.85
CA THR A 78 -1.91 -8.92 22.55
C THR A 78 -1.81 -7.72 21.60
N VAL A 79 -0.60 -7.18 21.45
CA VAL A 79 -0.33 -6.14 20.45
C VAL A 79 -0.55 -6.67 19.03
N ASP A 80 -0.17 -7.92 18.78
CA ASP A 80 -0.34 -8.53 17.46
C ASP A 80 -1.83 -8.70 17.12
N ASP A 81 -2.65 -9.15 18.07
CA ASP A 81 -4.11 -9.22 17.90
C ASP A 81 -4.71 -7.84 17.60
N LEU A 82 -4.21 -6.79 18.26
CA LEU A 82 -4.63 -5.42 18.00
C LEU A 82 -4.24 -4.99 16.58
N VAL A 83 -3.01 -5.26 16.15
CA VAL A 83 -2.54 -4.93 14.80
C VAL A 83 -3.41 -5.61 13.75
N ASP A 84 -3.70 -6.91 13.93
CA ASP A 84 -4.51 -7.69 12.99
C ASP A 84 -5.94 -7.15 12.87
N GLU A 85 -6.54 -6.70 13.97
CA GLU A 85 -7.89 -6.14 13.99
C GLU A 85 -7.97 -4.70 13.46
N ILE A 86 -6.98 -3.86 13.80
CA ILE A 86 -7.01 -2.43 13.45
C ILE A 86 -6.54 -2.20 12.01
N THR A 87 -5.64 -3.04 11.49
CA THR A 87 -5.03 -2.82 10.16
C THR A 87 -6.06 -2.78 9.02
N PRO A 88 -7.03 -3.72 8.91
CA PRO A 88 -8.05 -3.68 7.87
C PRO A 88 -8.89 -2.39 7.93
N LYS A 89 -9.36 -2.03 9.14
CA LYS A 89 -10.14 -0.81 9.36
C LYS A 89 -9.32 0.42 8.99
N GLY A 90 -8.08 0.53 9.49
CA GLY A 90 -7.18 1.64 9.22
C GLY A 90 -6.87 1.83 7.74
N ARG A 91 -6.64 0.75 6.99
CA ARG A 91 -6.43 0.82 5.53
C ARG A 91 -7.69 1.26 4.77
N SER A 92 -8.85 0.75 5.17
CA SER A 92 -10.12 1.06 4.51
C SER A 92 -10.60 2.48 4.78
N SER A 93 -10.28 3.05 5.95
CA SER A 93 -10.74 4.39 6.36
C SER A 93 -9.86 5.53 5.84
N VAL A 94 -8.73 5.25 5.18
CA VAL A 94 -7.93 6.30 4.55
C VAL A 94 -8.73 6.94 3.39
N PRO A 95 -9.02 8.25 3.43
CA PRO A 95 -9.73 8.94 2.36
C PRO A 95 -9.04 8.80 1.00
N ASP A 96 -9.82 8.58 -0.06
CA ASP A 96 -9.30 8.46 -1.42
C ASP A 96 -8.64 9.74 -1.91
N SER A 97 -9.08 10.90 -1.42
CA SER A 97 -8.42 12.19 -1.69
C SER A 97 -6.98 12.24 -1.20
N ILE A 98 -6.68 11.63 -0.03
CA ILE A 98 -5.31 11.53 0.49
C ILE A 98 -4.49 10.56 -0.38
N LYS A 99 -5.06 9.40 -0.75
CA LYS A 99 -4.37 8.45 -1.64
C LYS A 99 -4.04 9.09 -2.99
N ALA A 100 -4.98 9.86 -3.55
CA ALA A 100 -4.80 10.57 -4.82
C ALA A 100 -3.72 11.65 -4.72
N ASP A 101 -3.73 12.48 -3.68
CA ASP A 101 -2.69 13.51 -3.45
C ASP A 101 -1.30 12.87 -3.26
N MET A 102 -1.20 11.76 -2.52
CA MET A 102 0.08 11.06 -2.36
C MET A 102 0.58 10.45 -3.67
N LEU A 103 -0.32 9.86 -4.47
CA LEU A 103 0.03 9.32 -5.79
C LEU A 103 0.52 10.42 -6.74
N GLU A 104 -0.12 11.58 -6.71
CA GLU A 104 0.27 12.72 -7.53
C GLU A 104 1.65 13.24 -7.15
N ARG A 105 1.97 13.34 -5.85
CA ARG A 105 3.31 13.73 -5.39
C ARG A 105 4.39 12.76 -5.87
N ILE A 106 4.11 11.46 -5.86
CA ILE A 106 5.02 10.43 -6.39
C ILE A 106 5.24 10.64 -7.89
N ARG A 107 4.17 10.88 -8.67
CA ARG A 107 4.29 11.16 -10.12
C ARG A 107 5.14 12.39 -10.40
N LEU A 108 4.84 13.50 -9.74
CA LEU A 108 5.59 14.75 -9.90
C LEU A 108 7.08 14.58 -9.57
N PHE A 109 7.41 13.81 -8.52
CA PHE A 109 8.80 13.49 -8.20
C PHE A 109 9.47 12.67 -9.32
N LEU A 110 8.78 11.66 -9.85
CA LEU A 110 9.33 10.82 -10.91
C LEU A 110 9.53 11.59 -12.21
N GLU A 111 8.59 12.48 -12.56
CA GLU A 111 8.69 13.37 -13.72
C GLU A 111 9.85 14.36 -13.58
N ALA A 112 9.99 15.01 -12.42
CA ALA A 112 11.07 15.97 -12.17
C ALA A 112 12.46 15.33 -12.09
N SER A 113 12.52 14.04 -11.79
CA SER A 113 13.77 13.29 -11.68
C SER A 113 14.12 12.49 -12.94
N SER A 114 13.33 12.62 -14.01
CA SER A 114 13.57 11.95 -15.30
C SER A 114 14.55 12.71 -16.19
#